data_AF-A1SCG6-F1
#
_entry.id   AF-A1SCG6-F1
#
_cell.length_a   1.000
_cell.length_b   1.000
_cell.length_c   1.000
_cell.angle_alpha   90.00
_cell.angle_beta   90.00
_cell.angle_gamma   90.00
#
_symmetry.space_group_name_H-M   'P 1'
#
loop_
_entity.id
_entity.type
_entity.pdbx_description
1 polymer ?
#
loop_
_entity_poly.entity_id
_entity_poly.type
_entity_poly.pdbx_seq_one_letter_code
_entity_poly.pdbx_strand_id
1 'polypeptide(L)'
;MDDLTKFVEANEPQLLAYNVYFNDAGNRMTVMHINPDPASLEFHMNVAGPKFPPIGEFINMLAIDVYGDPGEALVARLRMKAEMLGSGSVRIHELHAGFARLVTW
;
A
#
# COMPACT_ATOMS: atom_id res chain seq x y z
N MET A 1 14.69 -1.81 2.13
CA MET A 1 13.39 -2.09 1.49
C MET A 1 13.31 -3.54 1.03
N ASP A 2 14.41 -4.12 0.55
CA ASP A 2 14.52 -5.55 0.19
C ASP A 2 14.01 -6.51 1.27
N ASP A 3 14.27 -6.23 2.54
CA ASP A 3 13.77 -7.08 3.64
C ASP A 3 12.24 -6.98 3.80
N LEU A 4 11.65 -5.81 3.53
CA LEU A 4 10.21 -5.62 3.58
C LEU A 4 9.52 -6.28 2.38
N THR A 5 10.06 -6.13 1.18
CA THR A 5 9.51 -6.77 -0.03
C THR A 5 9.59 -8.29 0.06
N LYS A 6 10.71 -8.85 0.54
CA LYS A 6 10.85 -10.31 0.78
C LYS A 6 9.89 -10.80 1.86
N PHE A 7 9.70 -10.02 2.93
CA PHE A 7 8.73 -10.36 3.96
C PHE A 7 7.31 -10.39 3.41
N VAL A 8 6.91 -9.39 2.62
CA VAL A 8 5.59 -9.35 1.99
C VAL A 8 5.41 -10.51 1.03
N GLU A 9 6.36 -10.74 0.12
CA GLU A 9 6.34 -11.86 -0.84
C GLU A 9 6.17 -13.21 -0.14
N ALA A 10 6.90 -13.45 0.96
CA ALA A 10 6.83 -14.70 1.69
C ALA A 10 5.52 -14.93 2.45
N ASN A 11 4.77 -13.86 2.77
CA ASN A 11 3.60 -13.95 3.66
C ASN A 11 2.27 -13.61 2.99
N GLU A 12 2.27 -12.98 1.81
CA GLU A 12 1.06 -12.48 1.14
C GLU A 12 0.86 -13.10 -0.25
N PRO A 13 0.54 -14.41 -0.34
CA PRO A 13 0.52 -15.14 -1.61
C PRO A 13 -0.57 -14.71 -2.60
N GLN A 14 -1.55 -13.93 -2.15
CA GLN A 14 -2.64 -13.43 -3.01
C GLN A 14 -2.31 -12.07 -3.64
N LEU A 15 -1.29 -11.38 -3.14
CA LEU A 15 -0.93 -10.05 -3.62
C LEU A 15 -0.31 -10.16 -5.02
N LEU A 16 -0.89 -9.45 -6.00
CA LEU A 16 -0.48 -9.59 -7.41
C LEU A 16 0.80 -8.82 -7.73
N ALA A 17 1.07 -7.74 -6.99
CA ALA A 17 2.31 -6.98 -7.08
C ALA A 17 2.58 -6.21 -5.79
N TYR A 18 3.84 -6.10 -5.40
CA TYR A 18 4.33 -5.22 -4.34
C TYR A 18 5.66 -4.60 -4.74
N ASN A 19 5.61 -3.38 -5.26
CA ASN A 19 6.75 -2.70 -5.85
C ASN A 19 7.11 -1.45 -5.07
N VAL A 20 8.39 -1.20 -4.89
CA VAL A 20 8.92 0.00 -4.24
C VAL A 20 9.75 0.78 -5.25
N TYR A 21 9.37 2.03 -5.47
CA TYR A 21 10.05 2.95 -6.38
C TYR A 21 10.62 4.12 -5.60
N PHE A 22 11.77 4.62 -6.04
CA PHE A 22 12.34 5.87 -5.58
C PHE A 22 12.40 6.86 -6.74
N ASN A 23 12.24 8.15 -6.46
CA ASN A 23 12.60 9.19 -7.41
C ASN A 23 14.13 9.27 -7.58
N ASP A 24 14.59 10.04 -8.56
CA ASP A 24 16.02 10.21 -8.87
C ASP A 24 16.85 10.68 -7.66
N ALA A 25 16.27 11.52 -6.79
CA ALA A 25 16.92 12.03 -5.60
C ALA A 25 16.91 11.04 -4.41
N GLY A 26 16.25 9.88 -4.53
CA GLY A 26 16.15 8.87 -3.47
C GLY A 26 15.32 9.26 -2.24
N ASN A 27 14.77 10.47 -2.20
CA ASN A 27 14.07 11.03 -1.03
C ASN A 27 12.55 10.86 -1.07
N ARG A 28 12.01 10.39 -2.21
CA ARG A 28 10.59 10.06 -2.34
C ARG A 28 10.44 8.60 -2.71
N MET A 29 9.87 7.86 -1.79
CA MET A 29 9.45 6.48 -2.00
C MET A 29 7.99 6.42 -2.46
N THR A 30 7.67 5.53 -3.39
CA THR A 30 6.31 5.16 -3.76
C THR A 30 6.18 3.65 -3.66
N VAL A 31 5.25 3.17 -2.85
CA VAL A 31 4.90 1.74 -2.76
C VAL A 31 3.64 1.54 -3.59
N MET A 32 3.73 0.68 -4.61
CA MET A 32 2.60 0.31 -5.45
C MET A 32 2.28 -1.16 -5.21
N HIS A 33 1.01 -1.41 -4.88
CA HIS A 33 0.57 -2.76 -4.58
C HIS A 33 -0.79 -3.02 -5.21
N ILE A 34 -0.87 -4.14 -5.93
CA ILE A 34 -2.07 -4.55 -6.67
C ILE A 34 -2.67 -5.72 -5.93
N ASN A 35 -3.85 -5.50 -5.36
CA ASN A 35 -4.62 -6.51 -4.66
C ASN A 35 -5.71 -7.04 -5.60
N PRO A 36 -5.99 -8.36 -5.61
CA PRO A 36 -7.09 -8.93 -6.40
C PRO A 36 -8.47 -8.46 -5.91
N ASP A 37 -8.58 -8.17 -4.61
CA ASP A 37 -9.80 -7.70 -3.95
C ASP A 37 -9.49 -6.90 -2.65
N PRO A 38 -10.49 -6.27 -2.02
CA PRO A 38 -10.30 -5.56 -0.75
C PRO A 38 -9.84 -6.44 0.42
N ALA A 39 -10.18 -7.74 0.43
CA ALA A 39 -9.79 -8.65 1.50
C ALA A 39 -8.27 -8.90 1.49
N SER A 40 -7.64 -8.94 0.32
CA SER A 40 -6.18 -8.96 0.20
C SER A 40 -5.54 -7.67 0.75
N LEU A 41 -6.13 -6.50 0.51
CA LEU A 41 -5.60 -5.24 1.09
C LEU A 41 -5.76 -5.21 2.61
N GLU A 42 -6.88 -5.70 3.13
CA GLU A 42 -7.07 -5.85 4.58
C GLU A 42 -6.03 -6.81 5.18
N PHE A 43 -5.80 -7.94 4.53
CA PHE A 43 -4.77 -8.90 4.94
C PHE A 43 -3.37 -8.27 4.93
N HIS A 44 -3.03 -7.52 3.90
CA HIS A 44 -1.79 -6.74 3.82
C HIS A 44 -1.62 -5.78 5.00
N MET A 45 -2.69 -5.06 5.36
CA MET A 45 -2.67 -4.13 6.50
C MET A 45 -2.47 -4.85 7.85
N ASN A 46 -2.84 -6.12 7.95
CA ASN A 46 -2.61 -6.95 9.15
C ASN A 46 -1.18 -7.51 9.20
N VAL A 47 -0.65 -7.97 8.06
CA VAL A 47 0.65 -8.64 7.96
C VAL A 47 1.81 -7.65 7.89
N ALA A 48 1.78 -6.73 6.92
CA ALA A 48 2.84 -5.76 6.69
C ALA A 48 2.70 -4.50 7.55
N GLY A 49 1.47 -4.12 7.91
CA GLY A 49 1.20 -2.91 8.71
C GLY A 49 2.08 -2.75 9.96
N PRO A 50 2.26 -3.80 10.81
CA PRO A 50 3.13 -3.74 11.98
C PRO A 50 4.62 -3.52 11.71
N LYS A 51 5.09 -3.64 10.47
CA LYS A 51 6.49 -3.37 10.09
C LYS A 51 6.80 -1.88 9.94
N PHE A 52 5.78 -1.02 9.82
CA PHE A 52 5.96 0.41 9.58
C PHE A 52 6.19 1.27 10.85
N PRO A 53 5.52 1.05 12.00
CA PRO A 53 5.75 1.86 13.19
C PRO A 53 7.23 1.98 13.62
N PRO A 54 8.06 0.92 13.59
CA PRO A 54 9.47 1.02 13.98
C PRO A 54 10.32 1.96 13.11
N ILE A 55 9.87 2.26 11.89
CA ILE A 55 10.55 3.17 10.96
C ILE A 55 9.75 4.46 10.72
N GLY A 56 8.67 4.66 11.49
CA GLY A 56 7.73 5.76 11.29
C GLY A 56 8.36 7.14 11.42
N GLU A 57 9.37 7.30 12.30
CA GLU A 57 10.08 8.58 12.47
C GLU A 57 10.88 9.01 11.21
N PHE A 58 11.21 8.06 10.33
CA PHE A 58 11.92 8.32 9.07
C PHE A 58 10.99 8.51 7.88
N ILE A 59 9.69 8.38 8.09
CA ILE A 59 8.67 8.43 7.03
C ILE A 59 7.79 9.65 7.26
N ASN A 60 7.63 10.46 6.21
CA ASN A 60 6.53 11.41 6.12
C ASN A 60 5.59 10.95 5.00
N MET A 61 4.51 10.27 5.36
CA MET A 61 3.49 9.80 4.43
C MET A 61 2.86 11.00 3.75
N LEU A 62 3.00 11.08 2.42
CA LEU A 62 2.44 12.20 1.64
C LEU A 62 1.00 11.92 1.20
N ALA A 63 0.74 10.69 0.76
CA ALA A 63 -0.58 10.27 0.31
C ALA A 63 -0.70 8.75 0.28
N ILE A 64 -1.95 8.28 0.40
CA ILE A 64 -2.39 6.95 0.01
C ILE A 64 -3.51 7.15 -1.00
N ASP A 65 -3.28 6.72 -2.24
CA ASP A 65 -4.29 6.74 -3.30
C ASP A 65 -4.73 5.30 -3.57
N VAL A 66 -6.03 5.03 -3.38
CA VAL A 66 -6.64 3.72 -3.66
C VAL A 66 -7.50 3.85 -4.89
N TYR A 67 -7.26 2.98 -5.88
CA TYR A 67 -8.04 2.90 -7.11
C TYR A 67 -8.93 1.65 -7.05
N GLY A 68 -10.23 1.84 -6.84
CA GLY A 68 -11.19 0.81 -6.49
C GLY A 68 -11.94 1.13 -5.19
N ASP A 69 -12.81 0.21 -4.75
CA ASP A 69 -13.60 0.36 -3.51
C ASP A 69 -13.10 -0.59 -2.42
N PRO A 70 -12.35 -0.11 -1.41
CA PRO A 70 -11.91 -0.92 -0.28
C PRO A 70 -12.97 -1.05 0.84
N GLY A 71 -14.09 -0.33 0.77
CA GLY A 71 -15.09 -0.24 1.83
C GLY A 71 -14.70 0.70 2.98
N GLU A 72 -15.70 1.26 3.68
CA GLU A 72 -15.53 2.33 4.67
C GLU A 72 -14.58 1.96 5.83
N ALA A 73 -14.67 0.72 6.33
CA ALA A 73 -13.85 0.26 7.45
C ALA A 73 -12.35 0.26 7.09
N LEU A 74 -12.01 -0.19 5.88
CA LEU A 74 -10.63 -0.22 5.42
C LEU A 74 -10.13 1.20 5.09
N VAL A 75 -10.98 2.08 4.56
CA VAL A 75 -10.64 3.52 4.42
C VAL A 75 -10.28 4.14 5.76
N ALA A 76 -11.04 3.88 6.83
CA ALA A 76 -10.74 4.39 8.15
C ALA A 76 -9.37 3.92 8.64
N ARG A 77 -9.04 2.63 8.45
CA ARG A 77 -7.71 2.07 8.80
C ARG A 77 -6.57 2.71 8.00
N LEU A 78 -6.78 2.99 6.72
CA LEU A 78 -5.78 3.68 5.89
C LEU A 78 -5.55 5.12 6.37
N ARG A 79 -6.60 5.82 6.81
CA ARG A 79 -6.47 7.18 7.39
C ARG A 79 -5.67 7.16 8.67
N MET A 80 -5.96 6.22 9.58
CA MET A 80 -5.16 6.03 10.79
C MET A 80 -3.69 5.76 10.48
N LYS A 81 -3.39 4.95 9.45
CA LYS A 81 -2.02 4.72 9.00
C LYS A 81 -1.37 6.01 8.49
N ALA A 82 -2.08 6.80 7.70
CA ALA A 82 -1.57 8.05 7.14
C ALA A 82 -1.23 9.06 8.25
N GLU A 83 -2.11 9.18 9.26
CA GLU A 83 -1.90 10.00 10.47
C GLU A 83 -0.73 9.52 11.32
N MET A 84 -0.59 8.20 11.49
CA MET A 84 0.52 7.60 12.24
C MET A 84 1.88 7.85 11.58
N LEU A 85 1.93 7.92 10.25
CA LEU A 85 3.17 8.02 9.48
C LEU A 85 3.39 9.42 8.89
N GLY A 86 2.60 10.43 9.31
CA GLY A 86 2.74 11.81 8.83
C GLY A 86 1.39 12.53 8.74
N SER A 87 1.30 13.47 7.79
CA SER A 87 0.10 14.29 7.55
C SER A 87 -0.54 14.02 6.18
N GLY A 88 -0.29 12.82 5.64
CA GLY A 88 -0.70 12.45 4.30
C GLY A 88 -2.21 12.29 4.13
N SER A 89 -2.69 12.54 2.91
CA SER A 89 -4.11 12.36 2.56
C SER A 89 -4.42 10.94 2.13
N VAL A 90 -5.63 10.45 2.40
CA VAL A 90 -6.18 9.23 1.78
C VAL A 90 -7.22 9.62 0.73
N ARG A 91 -7.06 9.14 -0.50
CA ARG A 91 -7.99 9.39 -1.62
C ARG A 91 -8.46 8.07 -2.21
N ILE A 92 -9.76 8.00 -2.52
CA ILE A 92 -10.39 6.85 -3.16
C ILE A 92 -10.82 7.28 -4.56
N HIS A 93 -10.48 6.47 -5.56
CA HIS A 93 -10.74 6.73 -6.97
C HIS A 93 -11.53 5.54 -7.53
N GLU A 94 -12.79 5.77 -7.90
CA GLU A 94 -13.61 4.73 -8.55
C GLU A 94 -13.21 4.53 -10.01
N LEU A 95 -13.23 3.28 -10.47
CA LEU A 95 -12.97 2.95 -11.87
C LEU A 95 -14.14 3.45 -12.74
N HIS A 96 -13.87 4.45 -13.58
CA HIS A 96 -14.86 4.92 -14.56
C HIS A 96 -14.91 4.06 -15.84
N ALA A 97 -13.75 3.68 -16.37
CA ALA A 97 -13.61 2.82 -17.56
C ALA A 97 -12.20 2.21 -17.63
N GLY A 98 -12.07 0.97 -18.14
CA GLY A 98 -10.75 0.34 -18.35
C GLY A 98 -10.80 -1.19 -18.48
N PHE A 99 -9.63 -1.81 -18.63
CA PHE A 99 -9.44 -3.26 -18.57
C PHE A 99 -8.04 -3.58 -18.01
N ALA A 100 -7.85 -4.78 -17.45
CA ALA A 100 -6.55 -5.25 -16.98
C ALA A 100 -6.24 -6.64 -17.55
N ARG A 101 -4.96 -6.87 -17.87
CA ARG A 101 -4.38 -8.18 -18.17
C ARG A 101 -3.11 -8.32 -17.35
N LEU A 102 -3.27 -8.79 -16.12
CA LEU A 102 -2.15 -8.95 -15.20
C LEU A 102 -1.44 -10.26 -15.53
N VAL A 103 -0.16 -10.17 -15.88
CA VAL A 103 0.74 -11.33 -16.01
C VAL A 103 1.71 -11.23 -14.85
N THR A 104 1.60 -12.14 -13.90
CA THR A 104 2.52 -12.26 -12.76
C THR A 104 3.64 -13.23 -13.15
N TRP A 105 4.89 -12.86 -12.90
CA TRP A 105 6.10 -13.64 -13.24
C TRP A 105 6.59 -14.43 -12.05
#